data_AF-A0A812SAQ0-F1
#
_entry.id   AF-A0A812SAQ0-F1
#
_cell.length_a   1.000
_cell.length_b   1.000
_cell.length_c   1.000
_cell.angle_alpha   90.00
_cell.angle_beta   90.00
_cell.angle_gamma   90.00
#
_symmetry.space_group_name_H-M   'P 1'
#
loop_
_entity.id
_entity.type
_entity.pdbx_description
1 polymer ?
#
loop_
_entity_poly.entity_id
_entity_poly.type
_entity_poly.pdbx_seq_one_letter_code
_entity_poly.pdbx_strand_id
1 'polypeptide(L)'
;MALRRALQFRPDDLPTPDRPQRTPLARDVQVQKVEVHTPVHEFLENDRKLAVSATRTKDLFRLWSRRLLPEDVVYLKEMLLEGKTLDGRYGSICSGMDIGATVMKQFWDWARYNWELDGMYFQHKFACEKDAAKRNFLLQAHPEIQHMFKDAADMQHDTVFDTKYYRQIQMPLCTAITAGFPCQDCSVLNTSASSSDNRSCVATGRLRTGSVLHNIVQYLKTQGAAAPKVCMFENVVGLTRTHERGANSNLDHVGHLLDKETNRLLHVRELDPRMFGVPQSRKRLWMTAIPRKCFEGLLPEPAVHKLLNSIMNTLLGLLVMPVSDYLVLPRSTSLMTFNHEAQRKLEIMRTRRANRRAQRRALQEAQESQDTQHEDHAVPQRRLSVGSYLSSRAGSASQLSTCSSGTRMLARERIVTKDWLKSFRRAARQRPYLKCMTARKRRTLFKLGIRNFPTTAANLKVVDISQDKFAHATDHSPCITPKGERYLTSECRPMLPVESMRLQGRWFKSDDPLLSTVPQGLLADLAGNAFEASCCAATFWTTMVFFARIRKLSEAQDKARGPPVGRQYHTPDFDSQVLLDFSDIEDDLHGDQTEEDDTRLDAEGQDPRGMP
;
A
#
# COMPACT_ATOMS: atom_id res chain seq x y z
N MET A 1 24.73 -49.08 -28.28
CA MET A 1 23.52 -49.82 -27.86
C MET A 1 23.78 -50.50 -26.51
N ALA A 2 23.78 -49.72 -25.43
CA ALA A 2 23.95 -50.21 -24.06
C ALA A 2 23.26 -49.26 -23.06
N LEU A 3 22.00 -48.90 -23.34
CA LEU A 3 21.16 -48.10 -22.43
C LEU A 3 19.69 -48.17 -22.88
N ARG A 4 19.06 -49.32 -22.63
CA ARG A 4 17.60 -49.51 -22.66
C ARG A 4 17.27 -50.88 -22.10
N ARG A 5 17.33 -51.03 -20.76
CA ARG A 5 16.69 -52.11 -19.98
C ARG A 5 16.92 -51.92 -18.46
N ALA A 6 16.37 -50.84 -17.91
CA ALA A 6 16.24 -50.68 -16.45
C ALA A 6 15.10 -49.70 -16.13
N LEU A 7 13.87 -50.10 -16.44
CA LEU A 7 12.66 -49.47 -15.92
C LEU A 7 11.63 -50.60 -15.70
N GLN A 8 11.72 -51.26 -14.54
CA GLN A 8 10.66 -52.06 -13.94
C GLN A 8 11.04 -52.34 -12.49
N PHE A 9 10.90 -51.31 -11.64
CA PHE A 9 10.69 -51.49 -10.21
C PHE A 9 9.54 -50.55 -9.83
N ARG A 10 8.43 -51.14 -9.36
CA ARG A 10 7.31 -50.38 -8.81
C ARG A 10 7.64 -50.05 -7.35
N PRO A 11 7.53 -48.79 -6.91
CA PRO A 11 7.92 -48.36 -5.57
C PRO A 11 6.84 -48.59 -4.50
N ASP A 12 6.11 -49.71 -4.54
CA ASP A 12 4.96 -49.95 -3.63
C ASP A 12 5.21 -51.05 -2.57
N ASP A 13 6.35 -51.76 -2.57
CA ASP A 13 6.57 -52.93 -1.69
C ASP A 13 7.71 -52.78 -0.66
N LEU A 14 8.03 -51.57 -0.19
CA LEU A 14 8.96 -51.38 0.92
C LEU A 14 8.21 -51.01 2.21
N PRO A 15 8.37 -51.77 3.32
CA PRO A 15 7.82 -51.38 4.61
C PRO A 15 8.51 -50.10 5.07
N THR A 16 7.73 -49.03 5.20
CA THR A 16 8.22 -47.74 5.70
C THR A 16 8.29 -47.79 7.24
N PRO A 17 9.40 -47.35 7.86
CA PRO A 17 9.46 -47.21 9.32
C PRO A 17 8.43 -46.18 9.77
N ASP A 18 7.81 -46.44 10.92
CA ASP A 18 6.68 -45.69 11.49
C ASP A 18 6.81 -44.17 11.27
N ARG A 19 5.98 -43.67 10.36
CA ARG A 19 5.79 -42.24 10.15
C ARG A 19 5.18 -41.69 11.44
N PRO A 20 5.78 -40.68 12.11
CA PRO A 20 5.15 -40.06 13.25
C PRO A 20 3.75 -39.61 12.84
N GLN A 21 2.74 -40.03 13.60
CA GLN A 21 1.35 -39.70 13.35
C GLN A 21 1.24 -38.18 13.15
N ARG A 22 0.85 -37.77 11.94
CA ARG A 22 0.52 -36.38 11.66
C ARG A 22 -0.63 -36.01 12.59
N THR A 23 -0.36 -35.24 13.62
CA THR A 23 -1.39 -34.50 14.32
C THR A 23 -2.07 -33.65 13.25
N PRO A 24 -3.40 -33.74 13.03
CA PRO A 24 -4.09 -32.86 12.11
C PRO A 24 -3.91 -31.43 12.61
N LEU A 25 -2.96 -30.71 11.99
CA LEU A 25 -2.80 -29.28 12.18
C LEU A 25 -4.13 -28.61 11.78
N ALA A 26 -4.46 -27.55 12.50
CA ALA A 26 -5.73 -26.82 12.47
C ALA A 26 -6.35 -26.72 11.06
N ARG A 27 -7.69 -26.81 11.03
CA ARG A 27 -8.56 -26.71 9.84
C ARG A 27 -8.03 -25.68 8.82
N ASP A 28 -7.93 -26.09 7.55
CA ASP A 28 -7.48 -25.25 6.44
C ASP A 28 -8.11 -23.85 6.48
N VAL A 29 -7.30 -22.79 6.34
CA VAL A 29 -7.80 -21.42 6.28
C VAL A 29 -8.48 -21.24 4.93
N GLN A 30 -9.80 -21.47 4.90
CA GLN A 30 -10.56 -21.30 3.68
C GLN A 30 -10.59 -19.81 3.29
N VAL A 31 -9.88 -19.49 2.21
CA VAL A 31 -10.05 -18.21 1.53
C VAL A 31 -11.44 -18.19 0.94
N GLN A 32 -12.35 -17.51 1.63
CA GLN A 32 -13.67 -17.29 1.09
C GLN A 32 -13.55 -16.27 -0.03
N LYS A 33 -13.56 -16.78 -1.26
CA LYS A 33 -13.75 -15.94 -2.43
C LYS A 33 -15.15 -15.37 -2.29
N VAL A 34 -15.22 -14.07 -2.02
CA VAL A 34 -16.50 -13.37 -1.94
C VAL A 34 -17.09 -13.42 -3.34
N GLU A 35 -18.05 -14.33 -3.53
CA GLU A 35 -18.85 -14.36 -4.74
C GLU A 35 -19.75 -13.12 -4.68
N VAL A 36 -19.36 -12.11 -5.46
CA VAL A 36 -20.13 -10.87 -5.57
C VAL A 36 -21.40 -11.20 -6.34
N HIS A 37 -22.42 -11.68 -5.65
CA HIS A 37 -23.78 -11.54 -6.13
C HIS A 37 -24.06 -10.05 -6.13
N THR A 38 -23.89 -9.40 -7.29
CA THR A 38 -24.15 -7.98 -7.44
C THR A 38 -25.66 -7.81 -7.37
N PRO A 39 -26.24 -7.33 -6.26
CA PRO A 39 -27.66 -7.03 -6.26
C PRO A 39 -27.83 -5.86 -7.23
N VAL A 40 -28.76 -5.97 -8.19
CA VAL A 40 -29.11 -4.86 -9.05
C VAL A 40 -29.92 -3.88 -8.20
N HIS A 41 -29.24 -3.08 -7.37
CA HIS A 41 -29.87 -1.92 -6.76
C HIS A 41 -30.00 -0.82 -7.81
N GLU A 42 -31.19 -0.27 -7.98
CA GLU A 42 -31.39 0.95 -8.75
C GLU A 42 -30.54 2.06 -8.12
N PHE A 43 -29.49 2.47 -8.83
CA PHE A 43 -28.63 3.54 -8.38
C PHE A 43 -29.38 4.87 -8.48
N LEU A 44 -29.52 5.57 -7.35
CA LEU A 44 -29.94 6.95 -7.38
C LEU A 44 -28.83 7.78 -8.02
N GLU A 45 -29.18 8.74 -8.88
CA GLU A 45 -28.22 9.60 -9.58
C GLU A 45 -27.29 10.36 -8.61
N ASN A 46 -27.76 10.60 -7.39
CA ASN A 46 -26.97 11.18 -6.29
C ASN A 46 -25.81 10.28 -5.82
N ASP A 47 -25.89 8.96 -5.99
CA ASP A 47 -24.81 8.02 -5.63
C ASP A 47 -23.62 8.13 -6.58
N ARG A 48 -23.81 8.63 -7.81
CA ARG A 48 -22.71 8.90 -8.76
C ARG A 48 -21.81 10.05 -8.32
N LYS A 49 -22.34 11.00 -7.54
CA LYS A 49 -21.58 12.18 -7.08
C LYS A 49 -20.68 11.92 -5.88
N LEU A 50 -20.79 10.75 -5.22
CA LEU A 50 -19.90 10.34 -4.11
C LEU A 50 -18.42 10.15 -4.51
N ALA A 51 -18.11 10.20 -5.80
CA ALA A 51 -16.99 9.50 -6.38
C ALA A 51 -15.61 10.17 -6.28
N VAL A 52 -15.51 11.47 -6.02
CA VAL A 52 -14.29 12.22 -6.38
C VAL A 52 -13.95 13.28 -5.34
N SER A 53 -13.86 12.88 -4.07
CA SER A 53 -13.61 13.83 -2.99
C SER A 53 -12.57 13.33 -2.00
N ALA A 54 -11.91 14.27 -1.32
CA ALA A 54 -11.09 13.97 -0.16
C ALA A 54 -11.88 13.32 0.99
N THR A 55 -13.20 13.46 0.98
CA THR A 55 -14.14 12.86 1.94
C THR A 55 -14.76 11.56 1.44
N ARG A 56 -14.26 10.97 0.34
CA ARG A 56 -14.87 9.79 -0.26
C ARG A 56 -15.14 8.68 0.76
N THR A 57 -14.20 8.40 1.67
CA THR A 57 -14.42 7.36 2.69
C THR A 57 -15.50 7.75 3.68
N LYS A 58 -15.55 9.01 4.11
CA LYS A 58 -16.66 9.58 4.90
C LYS A 58 -18.01 9.39 4.21
N ASP A 59 -18.06 9.64 2.90
CA ASP A 59 -19.26 9.50 2.09
C ASP A 59 -19.65 8.02 1.91
N LEU A 60 -18.67 7.12 1.77
CA LEU A 60 -18.91 5.67 1.77
C LEU A 60 -19.56 5.20 3.08
N PHE A 61 -19.10 5.67 4.24
CA PHE A 61 -19.75 5.33 5.52
C PHE A 61 -21.19 5.81 5.58
N ARG A 62 -21.47 7.03 5.10
CA ARG A 62 -22.86 7.54 4.99
C ARG A 62 -23.71 6.69 4.06
N LEU A 63 -23.17 6.23 2.94
CA LEU A 63 -23.89 5.37 2.01
C LEU A 63 -24.15 3.99 2.65
N TRP A 64 -23.12 3.37 3.22
CA TRP A 64 -23.22 2.05 3.84
C TRP A 64 -24.11 2.03 5.07
N SER A 65 -24.16 3.10 5.86
CA SER A 65 -25.10 3.19 6.99
C SER A 65 -26.56 3.11 6.55
N ARG A 66 -26.88 3.47 5.29
CA ARG A 66 -28.22 3.31 4.72
C ARG A 66 -28.48 1.92 4.13
N ARG A 67 -27.42 1.15 3.86
CA ARG A 67 -27.51 -0.21 3.30
C ARG A 67 -27.49 -1.31 4.37
N LEU A 68 -26.99 -0.99 5.56
CA LEU A 68 -27.07 -1.89 6.70
C LEU A 68 -28.52 -2.12 7.13
N LEU A 69 -28.74 -3.21 7.86
CA LEU A 69 -30.00 -3.40 8.57
C LEU A 69 -30.15 -2.28 9.62
N PRO A 70 -31.36 -1.72 9.83
CA PRO A 70 -31.57 -0.65 10.82
C PRO A 70 -31.05 -1.01 12.22
N GLU A 71 -31.23 -2.26 12.65
CA GLU A 71 -30.73 -2.76 13.92
C GLU A 71 -29.20 -2.71 14.03
N ASP A 72 -28.47 -2.95 12.94
CA ASP A 72 -26.99 -2.89 12.96
C ASP A 72 -26.48 -1.49 13.21
N VAL A 73 -27.17 -0.49 12.65
CA VAL A 73 -26.84 0.92 12.85
C VAL A 73 -27.07 1.30 14.32
N VAL A 74 -28.19 0.86 14.90
CA VAL A 74 -28.50 1.07 16.33
C VAL A 74 -27.45 0.40 17.20
N TYR A 75 -27.16 -0.89 16.97
CA TYR A 75 -26.18 -1.64 17.74
C TYR A 75 -24.79 -1.01 17.68
N LEU A 76 -24.38 -0.54 16.50
CA LEU A 76 -23.10 0.11 16.31
C LEU A 76 -23.06 1.47 17.03
N LYS A 77 -24.12 2.28 16.92
CA LYS A 77 -24.24 3.56 17.64
C LYS A 77 -24.14 3.36 19.15
N GLU A 78 -24.92 2.45 19.72
CA GLU A 78 -24.89 2.14 21.16
C GLU A 78 -23.52 1.63 21.61
N MET A 79 -22.89 0.75 20.81
CA MET A 79 -21.55 0.25 21.10
C MET A 79 -20.52 1.37 21.21
N LEU A 80 -20.63 2.37 20.33
CA LEU A 80 -19.71 3.50 20.31
C LEU A 80 -20.00 4.48 21.44
N LEU A 81 -21.26 4.83 21.70
CA LEU A 81 -21.65 5.77 22.77
C LEU A 81 -21.11 5.36 24.15
N GLU A 82 -21.00 4.06 24.41
CA GLU A 82 -20.48 3.60 25.69
C GLU A 82 -18.95 3.69 25.84
N GLY A 83 -18.20 3.82 24.75
CA GLY A 83 -16.74 3.98 24.75
C GLY A 83 -15.90 2.81 25.29
N LYS A 84 -16.51 1.78 25.87
CA LYS A 84 -15.80 0.64 26.49
C LYS A 84 -15.13 -0.29 25.48
N THR A 85 -15.74 -0.45 24.30
CA THR A 85 -15.25 -1.43 23.31
C THR A 85 -14.16 -0.82 22.44
N LEU A 86 -14.40 0.36 21.88
CA LEU A 86 -13.58 1.02 20.89
C LEU A 86 -13.60 2.52 21.15
N ASP A 87 -12.44 3.14 21.29
CA ASP A 87 -12.29 4.52 21.79
C ASP A 87 -11.46 5.43 20.86
N GLY A 88 -11.27 5.00 19.61
CA GLY A 88 -10.56 5.77 18.60
C GLY A 88 -9.04 5.71 18.68
N ARG A 89 -8.45 5.03 19.67
CA ARG A 89 -7.01 4.80 19.74
C ARG A 89 -6.54 3.84 18.64
N TYR A 90 -5.73 4.35 17.73
CA TYR A 90 -5.29 3.66 16.54
C TYR A 90 -3.76 3.58 16.45
N GLY A 91 -3.26 2.41 16.02
CA GLY A 91 -1.85 2.21 15.67
C GLY A 91 -1.68 1.63 14.27
N SER A 92 -0.53 1.84 13.64
CA SER A 92 -0.19 1.26 12.34
C SER A 92 1.21 0.66 12.31
N ILE A 93 1.36 -0.49 11.64
CA ILE A 93 2.66 -1.17 11.46
C ILE A 93 2.92 -1.42 9.97
N CYS A 94 4.13 -1.10 9.50
CA CYS A 94 4.43 -0.98 8.07
C CYS A 94 3.52 0.05 7.40
N SER A 95 3.46 1.24 8.00
CA SER A 95 2.41 2.23 7.77
C SER A 95 2.37 2.75 6.33
N GLY A 96 3.50 2.89 5.63
CA GLY A 96 3.53 3.42 4.27
C GLY A 96 2.97 4.85 4.18
N MET A 97 1.79 5.01 3.57
CA MET A 97 1.03 6.28 3.54
C MET A 97 0.03 6.43 4.70
N ASP A 98 -0.20 5.34 5.44
CA ASP A 98 -1.18 5.20 6.50
C ASP A 98 -2.62 5.54 6.07
N ILE A 99 -3.08 4.77 5.07
CA ILE A 99 -4.47 4.80 4.64
C ILE A 99 -5.41 4.34 5.77
N GLY A 100 -4.95 3.43 6.65
CA GLY A 100 -5.70 3.02 7.83
C GLY A 100 -6.04 4.22 8.71
N ALA A 101 -5.06 5.07 9.04
CA ALA A 101 -5.29 6.30 9.82
C ALA A 101 -6.31 7.22 9.12
N THR A 102 -6.17 7.41 7.80
CA THR A 102 -7.10 8.23 7.00
C THR A 102 -8.54 7.70 7.10
N VAL A 103 -8.72 6.40 6.95
CA VAL A 103 -10.02 5.72 7.01
C VAL A 103 -10.64 5.83 8.40
N MET A 104 -9.85 5.55 9.43
CA MET A 104 -10.29 5.60 10.84
C MET A 104 -10.69 7.03 11.23
N LYS A 105 -9.87 8.03 10.89
CA LYS A 105 -10.20 9.44 11.12
C LYS A 105 -11.51 9.83 10.46
N GLN A 106 -11.70 9.48 9.19
CA GLN A 106 -12.94 9.80 8.47
C GLN A 106 -14.16 9.06 9.02
N PHE A 107 -13.99 7.84 9.53
CA PHE A 107 -15.05 7.12 10.25
C PHE A 107 -15.45 7.87 11.51
N TRP A 108 -14.50 8.25 12.37
CA TRP A 108 -14.81 8.94 13.62
C TRP A 108 -15.40 10.33 13.37
N ASP A 109 -14.90 11.08 12.38
CA ASP A 109 -15.48 12.36 11.97
C ASP A 109 -16.91 12.21 11.44
N TRP A 110 -17.20 11.11 10.76
CA TRP A 110 -18.56 10.78 10.32
C TRP A 110 -19.44 10.39 11.51
N ALA A 111 -18.99 9.46 12.35
CA ALA A 111 -19.75 8.92 13.48
C ALA A 111 -20.10 10.03 14.47
N ARG A 112 -19.12 10.87 14.85
CA ARG A 112 -19.34 12.04 15.72
C ARG A 112 -20.41 12.98 15.16
N TYR A 113 -20.34 13.29 13.87
CA TYR A 113 -21.30 14.18 13.22
C TYR A 113 -22.72 13.60 13.15
N ASN A 114 -22.87 12.29 12.91
CA ASN A 114 -24.19 11.70 12.70
C ASN A 114 -24.81 11.11 13.98
N TRP A 115 -24.01 10.81 14.99
CA TRP A 115 -24.45 10.12 16.20
C TRP A 115 -24.18 10.86 17.50
N GLU A 116 -23.67 12.10 17.42
CA GLU A 116 -23.45 12.97 18.59
C GLU A 116 -22.53 12.30 19.63
N LEU A 117 -21.44 11.69 19.15
CA LEU A 117 -20.44 11.05 20.01
C LEU A 117 -19.54 12.13 20.63
N ASP A 118 -19.98 12.71 21.74
CA ASP A 118 -19.18 13.68 22.51
C ASP A 118 -17.99 13.00 23.20
N GLY A 119 -16.84 13.67 23.22
CA GLY A 119 -15.62 13.20 23.89
C GLY A 119 -14.85 12.08 23.17
N MET A 120 -15.43 11.41 22.18
CA MET A 120 -14.74 10.37 21.41
C MET A 120 -14.18 10.89 20.09
N TYR A 121 -12.87 10.72 19.91
CA TYR A 121 -12.21 11.17 18.69
C TYR A 121 -11.08 10.21 18.28
N PHE A 122 -10.73 10.28 17.00
CA PHE A 122 -9.61 9.54 16.47
C PHE A 122 -8.29 9.98 17.12
N GLN A 123 -7.55 9.02 17.68
CA GLN A 123 -6.24 9.24 18.29
C GLN A 123 -5.20 8.35 17.61
N HIS A 124 -4.32 8.95 16.81
CA HIS A 124 -3.24 8.24 16.15
C HIS A 124 -2.08 8.01 17.14
N LYS A 125 -2.15 6.91 17.89
CA LYS A 125 -1.19 6.59 18.96
C LYS A 125 0.21 6.35 18.45
N PHE A 126 0.35 5.56 17.39
CA PHE A 126 1.65 5.38 16.77
C PHE A 126 1.57 4.97 15.31
N ALA A 127 2.66 5.23 14.59
CA ALA A 127 2.95 4.63 13.30
C ALA A 127 4.33 3.96 13.35
N CYS A 128 4.52 2.82 12.66
CA CYS A 128 5.79 2.12 12.56
C CYS A 128 6.19 1.93 11.09
N GLU A 129 7.29 2.56 10.68
CA GLU A 129 7.77 2.52 9.29
C GLU A 129 9.31 2.54 9.23
N LYS A 130 9.88 1.58 8.50
CA LYS A 130 11.32 1.35 8.42
C LYS A 130 12.04 2.36 7.55
N ASP A 131 11.40 2.81 6.48
CA ASP A 131 11.99 3.80 5.57
C ASP A 131 11.92 5.22 6.14
N ALA A 132 13.07 5.89 6.23
CA ALA A 132 13.16 7.22 6.81
C ALA A 132 12.40 8.29 6.01
N ALA A 133 12.40 8.20 4.68
CA ALA A 133 11.72 9.16 3.83
C ALA A 133 10.19 9.01 3.96
N LYS A 134 9.69 7.78 4.13
CA LYS A 134 8.28 7.51 4.44
C LYS A 134 7.87 7.99 5.83
N ARG A 135 8.71 7.79 6.86
CA ARG A 135 8.45 8.39 8.19
C ARG A 135 8.31 9.90 8.12
N ASN A 136 9.22 10.58 7.41
CA ASN A 136 9.15 12.02 7.23
C ASN A 136 7.88 12.45 6.48
N PHE A 137 7.45 11.68 5.48
CA PHE A 137 6.17 11.90 4.81
C PHE A 137 5.00 11.75 5.80
N LEU A 138 4.97 10.67 6.60
CA LEU A 138 3.90 10.40 7.56
C LEU A 138 3.75 11.51 8.59
N LEU A 139 4.85 12.00 9.16
CA LEU A 139 4.83 13.10 10.13
C LEU A 139 4.28 14.42 9.56
N GLN A 140 4.48 14.67 8.26
CA GLN A 140 3.89 15.83 7.58
C GLN A 140 2.43 15.57 7.17
N ALA A 141 2.10 14.35 6.74
CA ALA A 141 0.76 14.00 6.23
C ALA A 141 -0.27 13.70 7.33
N HIS A 142 0.20 13.35 8.52
CA HIS A 142 -0.56 13.01 9.72
C HIS A 142 0.13 13.61 10.97
N PRO A 143 0.08 14.94 11.14
CA PRO A 143 0.75 15.61 12.27
C PRO A 143 0.23 15.13 13.65
N GLU A 144 -0.96 14.52 13.70
CA GLU A 144 -1.56 13.93 14.90
C GLU A 144 -0.89 12.63 15.40
N ILE A 145 0.06 12.06 14.65
CA ILE A 145 0.83 10.88 15.10
C ILE A 145 1.50 11.21 16.44
N GLN A 146 1.13 10.50 17.50
CA GLN A 146 1.71 10.73 18.83
C GLN A 146 3.14 10.20 18.89
N HIS A 147 3.37 8.96 18.42
CA HIS A 147 4.68 8.30 18.46
C HIS A 147 5.07 7.70 17.11
N MET A 148 6.35 7.72 16.75
CA MET A 148 6.85 7.17 15.49
C MET A 148 7.93 6.12 15.73
N PHE A 149 7.69 4.89 15.32
CA PHE A 149 8.64 3.78 15.47
C PHE A 149 9.31 3.42 14.15
N LYS A 150 10.53 2.89 14.25
CA LYS A 150 11.35 2.56 13.08
C LYS A 150 11.14 1.12 12.62
N ASP A 151 11.34 0.14 13.49
CA ASP A 151 11.28 -1.27 13.12
C ASP A 151 10.19 -1.99 13.92
N ALA A 152 9.44 -2.86 13.25
CA ALA A 152 8.45 -3.69 13.92
C ALA A 152 9.11 -4.67 14.90
N ALA A 153 10.39 -5.01 14.67
CA ALA A 153 11.18 -5.82 15.60
C ALA A 153 11.32 -5.15 16.98
N ASP A 154 11.38 -3.82 17.04
CA ASP A 154 11.53 -3.09 18.31
C ASP A 154 10.23 -3.10 19.13
N MET A 155 9.10 -3.44 18.50
CA MET A 155 7.77 -3.43 19.13
C MET A 155 7.44 -4.70 19.92
N GLN A 156 8.34 -5.67 19.95
CA GLN A 156 8.16 -6.91 20.70
C GLN A 156 8.34 -6.73 22.22
N HIS A 157 8.90 -5.60 22.63
CA HIS A 157 9.21 -5.26 24.01
C HIS A 157 8.17 -4.29 24.59
N ASP A 158 8.10 -4.22 25.93
CA ASP A 158 7.25 -3.26 26.64
C ASP A 158 7.69 -1.80 26.40
N THR A 159 8.98 -1.60 26.19
CA THR A 159 9.55 -0.29 25.85
C THR A 159 10.05 -0.27 24.41
N VAL A 160 9.90 0.88 23.74
CA VAL A 160 10.27 1.08 22.34
C VAL A 160 10.86 2.47 22.14
N PHE A 161 11.83 2.58 21.22
CA PHE A 161 12.44 3.86 20.88
C PHE A 161 11.55 4.67 19.94
N ASP A 162 11.04 5.79 20.44
CA ASP A 162 10.27 6.75 19.65
C ASP A 162 11.20 7.66 18.84
N THR A 163 11.20 7.51 17.53
CA THR A 163 11.99 8.32 16.60
C THR A 163 11.46 9.73 16.37
N LYS A 164 10.23 10.05 16.82
CA LYS A 164 9.70 11.41 16.77
C LYS A 164 10.32 12.30 17.85
N TYR A 165 10.41 11.78 19.07
CA TYR A 165 10.92 12.51 20.24
C TYR A 165 12.30 12.04 20.73
N TYR A 166 12.90 11.04 20.06
CA TYR A 166 14.21 10.48 20.37
C TYR A 166 14.36 9.98 21.81
N ARG A 167 13.35 9.26 22.33
CA ARG A 167 13.37 8.70 23.68
C ARG A 167 12.75 7.30 23.73
N GLN A 168 13.15 6.50 24.73
CA GLN A 168 12.47 5.25 25.05
C GLN A 168 11.14 5.56 25.73
N ILE A 169 10.06 4.90 25.30
CA ILE A 169 8.73 5.03 25.90
C ILE A 169 8.11 3.66 26.13
N GLN A 170 7.14 3.59 27.03
CA GLN A 170 6.25 2.43 27.10
C GLN A 170 5.41 2.35 25.82
N MET A 171 5.22 1.13 25.29
CA MET A 171 4.42 0.87 24.10
C MET A 171 2.99 1.44 24.26
N PRO A 172 2.54 2.38 23.41
CA PRO A 172 1.22 2.97 23.53
C PRO A 172 0.10 1.97 23.27
N LEU A 173 -0.89 1.95 24.15
CA LEU A 173 -2.09 1.14 23.99
C LEU A 173 -2.98 1.67 22.86
N CYS A 174 -3.51 0.77 22.04
CA CYS A 174 -4.51 1.09 21.01
C CYS A 174 -5.63 0.05 20.97
N THR A 175 -6.81 0.48 20.52
CA THR A 175 -8.00 -0.39 20.39
C THR A 175 -8.11 -0.99 19.00
N ALA A 176 -7.54 -0.33 17.99
CA ALA A 176 -7.46 -0.81 16.62
C ALA A 176 -6.04 -0.69 16.05
N ILE A 177 -5.63 -1.67 15.26
CA ILE A 177 -4.42 -1.59 14.44
C ILE A 177 -4.68 -1.98 12.99
N THR A 178 -3.89 -1.40 12.09
CA THR A 178 -3.70 -1.96 10.76
C THR A 178 -2.24 -2.30 10.52
N ALA A 179 -1.97 -3.38 9.78
CA ALA A 179 -0.61 -3.71 9.40
C ALA A 179 -0.48 -4.32 7.99
N GLY A 180 0.38 -3.71 7.18
CA GLY A 180 0.64 -4.09 5.79
C GLY A 180 2.01 -4.75 5.66
N PHE A 181 2.17 -5.94 6.24
CA PHE A 181 3.49 -6.56 6.31
C PHE A 181 4.06 -6.84 4.89
N PRO A 182 5.39 -6.74 4.70
CA PRO A 182 6.06 -6.85 3.41
C PRO A 182 5.53 -8.01 2.55
N CYS A 183 5.20 -7.74 1.29
CA CYS A 183 4.67 -8.76 0.37
C CYS A 183 5.69 -9.24 -0.67
N GLN A 184 6.93 -8.74 -0.62
CA GLN A 184 7.93 -8.94 -1.67
C GLN A 184 8.28 -10.41 -1.86
N ASP A 185 8.30 -11.21 -0.78
CA ASP A 185 8.67 -12.62 -0.86
C ASP A 185 7.55 -13.45 -1.52
N CYS A 186 6.29 -13.08 -1.29
CA CYS A 186 5.12 -13.80 -1.80
C CYS A 186 4.55 -13.25 -3.11
N SER A 187 5.06 -12.11 -3.59
CA SER A 187 4.54 -11.43 -4.77
C SER A 187 4.77 -12.21 -6.06
N VAL A 188 3.77 -12.26 -6.94
CA VAL A 188 3.88 -12.87 -8.28
C VAL A 188 4.88 -12.14 -9.21
N LEU A 189 5.30 -10.94 -8.82
CA LEU A 189 6.33 -10.16 -9.51
C LEU A 189 7.74 -10.54 -9.07
N ASN A 190 7.90 -11.26 -7.95
CA ASN A 190 9.18 -11.80 -7.53
C ASN A 190 9.48 -13.07 -8.34
N THR A 191 10.64 -13.10 -8.99
CA THR A 191 11.10 -14.24 -9.81
C THR A 191 11.33 -15.49 -8.97
N SER A 192 11.60 -15.33 -7.69
CA SER A 192 11.82 -16.42 -6.73
C SER A 192 10.55 -16.77 -5.94
N ALA A 193 9.39 -16.19 -6.28
CA ALA A 193 8.16 -16.41 -5.50
C ALA A 193 7.70 -17.86 -5.44
N SER A 194 8.16 -18.73 -6.35
CA SER A 194 7.87 -20.16 -6.37
C SER A 194 8.90 -21.01 -5.63
N SER A 195 9.97 -20.44 -5.08
CA SER A 195 10.94 -21.20 -4.27
C SER A 195 10.28 -21.72 -2.99
N SER A 196 10.81 -22.82 -2.45
CA SER A 196 10.36 -23.37 -1.17
C SER A 196 10.48 -22.35 -0.03
N ASP A 197 11.60 -21.62 0.03
CA ASP A 197 11.83 -20.58 1.05
C ASP A 197 10.76 -19.47 1.01
N ASN A 198 10.40 -18.99 -0.18
CA ASN A 198 9.38 -17.95 -0.34
C ASN A 198 7.97 -18.48 -0.04
N ARG A 199 7.71 -19.76 -0.28
CA ARG A 199 6.42 -20.42 -0.01
C ARG A 199 6.21 -20.83 1.44
N SER A 200 7.29 -20.86 2.24
CA SER A 200 7.30 -21.24 3.65
C SER A 200 7.83 -20.13 4.57
N CYS A 201 8.02 -18.91 4.06
CA CYS A 201 8.64 -17.82 4.80
C CYS A 201 7.85 -17.45 6.07
N VAL A 202 6.51 -17.53 6.04
CA VAL A 202 5.68 -17.30 7.23
C VAL A 202 5.86 -18.42 8.26
N ALA A 203 5.85 -19.67 7.81
CA ALA A 203 6.03 -20.83 8.69
C ALA A 203 7.38 -20.78 9.43
N THR A 204 8.43 -20.37 8.72
CA THR A 204 9.80 -20.33 9.23
C THR A 204 10.16 -19.04 9.96
N GLY A 205 9.31 -18.01 9.89
CA GLY A 205 9.63 -16.66 10.38
C GLY A 205 10.79 -16.00 9.65
N ARG A 206 11.14 -16.47 8.44
CA ARG A 206 12.28 -15.98 7.65
C ARG A 206 11.85 -15.03 6.53
N LEU A 207 12.85 -14.45 5.86
CA LEU A 207 12.69 -13.41 4.84
C LEU A 207 11.92 -12.21 5.39
N ARG A 208 11.57 -11.25 4.54
CA ARG A 208 10.94 -9.99 4.97
C ARG A 208 9.49 -10.20 5.37
N THR A 209 8.74 -10.99 4.60
CA THR A 209 7.33 -11.28 4.85
C THR A 209 7.14 -12.05 6.16
N GLY A 210 7.92 -13.10 6.38
CA GLY A 210 7.82 -13.94 7.58
C GLY A 210 8.28 -13.22 8.85
N SER A 211 9.49 -12.67 8.84
CA SER A 211 10.05 -12.01 10.03
C SER A 211 9.19 -10.86 10.55
N VAL A 212 8.71 -9.99 9.66
CA VAL A 212 7.87 -8.85 10.09
C VAL A 212 6.51 -9.31 10.62
N LEU A 213 5.90 -10.35 10.03
CA LEU A 213 4.66 -10.90 10.57
C LEU A 213 4.87 -11.51 11.97
N HIS A 214 5.97 -12.23 12.18
CA HIS A 214 6.31 -12.77 13.51
C HIS A 214 6.50 -11.64 14.54
N ASN A 215 7.15 -10.53 14.16
CA ASN A 215 7.28 -9.36 15.05
C ASN A 215 5.91 -8.73 15.39
N ILE A 216 5.00 -8.65 14.42
CA ILE A 216 3.62 -8.17 14.65
C ILE A 216 2.86 -9.10 15.60
N VAL A 217 2.97 -10.42 15.43
CA VAL A 217 2.34 -11.40 16.32
C VAL A 217 2.93 -11.31 17.72
N GLN A 218 4.25 -11.16 17.83
CA GLN A 218 4.92 -10.99 19.11
C GLN A 218 4.47 -9.70 19.80
N TYR A 219 4.33 -8.58 19.08
CA TYR A 219 3.70 -7.37 19.61
C TYR A 219 2.30 -7.66 20.19
N LEU A 220 1.43 -8.33 19.44
CA LEU A 220 0.08 -8.67 19.91
C LEU A 220 0.11 -9.57 21.15
N LYS A 221 1.06 -10.50 21.22
CA LYS A 221 1.26 -11.40 22.36
C LYS A 221 1.75 -10.64 23.60
N THR A 222 2.76 -9.78 23.46
CA THR A 222 3.31 -8.95 24.54
C THR A 222 2.23 -8.04 25.14
N GLN A 223 1.33 -7.47 24.32
CA GLN A 223 0.24 -6.63 24.83
C GLN A 223 -0.85 -7.42 25.59
N GLY A 224 -0.90 -8.75 25.47
CA GLY A 224 -1.79 -9.63 26.24
C GLY A 224 -3.26 -9.20 26.23
N ALA A 225 -3.83 -8.96 27.41
CA ALA A 225 -5.22 -8.53 27.55
C ALA A 225 -5.50 -7.13 26.98
N ALA A 226 -4.47 -6.27 26.93
CA ALA A 226 -4.52 -4.92 26.40
C ALA A 226 -4.26 -4.86 24.88
N ALA A 227 -4.04 -6.01 24.23
CA ALA A 227 -3.85 -6.08 22.79
C ALA A 227 -5.06 -5.50 22.03
N PRO A 228 -4.84 -4.87 20.86
CA PRO A 228 -5.90 -4.24 20.08
C PRO A 228 -7.04 -5.21 19.77
N LYS A 229 -8.30 -4.78 19.96
CA LYS A 229 -9.46 -5.64 19.70
C LYS A 229 -9.69 -5.80 18.20
N VAL A 230 -9.45 -4.74 17.43
CA VAL A 230 -9.58 -4.72 15.97
C VAL A 230 -8.18 -4.82 15.36
N CYS A 231 -7.85 -5.96 14.76
CA CYS A 231 -6.61 -6.14 14.02
C CYS A 231 -6.91 -6.40 12.54
N MET A 232 -6.41 -5.53 11.67
CA MET A 232 -6.59 -5.66 10.23
C MET A 232 -5.24 -5.79 9.52
N PHE A 233 -5.13 -6.77 8.64
CA PHE A 233 -3.95 -6.99 7.81
C PHE A 233 -4.31 -6.98 6.33
N GLU A 234 -3.39 -6.53 5.49
CA GLU A 234 -3.50 -6.62 4.04
C GLU A 234 -2.23 -7.24 3.45
N ASN A 235 -2.42 -8.04 2.39
CA ASN A 235 -1.31 -8.54 1.60
C ASN A 235 -1.75 -8.98 0.19
N VAL A 236 -0.80 -9.43 -0.63
CA VAL A 236 -1.05 -9.94 -1.98
C VAL A 236 -1.69 -11.33 -1.97
N VAL A 237 -2.51 -11.62 -2.98
CA VAL A 237 -3.11 -12.95 -3.22
C VAL A 237 -2.07 -14.06 -3.39
N GLY A 238 -0.81 -13.71 -3.67
CA GLY A 238 0.30 -14.67 -3.72
C GLY A 238 0.55 -15.43 -2.41
N LEU A 239 0.04 -14.97 -1.26
CA LEU A 239 0.10 -15.70 0.01
C LEU A 239 -0.69 -17.02 0.00
N THR A 240 -1.73 -17.15 -0.85
CA THR A 240 -2.57 -18.36 -0.91
C THR A 240 -1.91 -19.52 -1.68
N ARG A 241 -0.76 -19.26 -2.31
CA ARG A 241 -0.10 -20.26 -3.14
C ARG A 241 0.75 -21.20 -2.29
N THR A 242 0.66 -22.48 -2.61
CA THR A 242 1.41 -23.55 -1.96
C THR A 242 2.66 -23.90 -2.78
N HIS A 243 3.64 -24.55 -2.14
CA HIS A 243 4.81 -25.12 -2.86
C HIS A 243 4.43 -26.42 -3.58
N GLU A 244 3.63 -27.25 -2.91
CA GLU A 244 3.17 -28.56 -3.37
C GLU A 244 1.64 -28.67 -3.29
N ARG A 245 1.07 -29.58 -4.05
CA ARG A 245 -0.37 -29.85 -4.01
C ARG A 245 -0.72 -30.44 -2.64
N GLY A 246 -1.57 -29.75 -1.88
CA GLY A 246 -1.98 -30.15 -0.54
C GLY A 246 -1.04 -29.74 0.60
N ALA A 247 0.03 -28.97 0.31
CA ALA A 247 0.82 -28.32 1.35
C ALA A 247 0.11 -27.04 1.84
N ASN A 248 0.37 -26.65 3.08
CA ASN A 248 -0.11 -25.37 3.62
C ASN A 248 0.50 -24.19 2.86
N SER A 249 -0.31 -23.16 2.63
CA SER A 249 0.15 -21.88 2.09
C SER A 249 0.71 -20.98 3.18
N ASN A 250 1.43 -19.93 2.81
CA ASN A 250 1.83 -18.91 3.77
C ASN A 250 0.62 -18.31 4.51
N LEU A 251 -0.55 -18.18 3.85
CA LEU A 251 -1.78 -17.71 4.48
C LEU A 251 -2.28 -18.65 5.59
N ASP A 252 -2.23 -19.97 5.37
CA ASP A 252 -2.61 -20.95 6.38
C ASP A 252 -1.73 -20.79 7.63
N HIS A 253 -0.43 -20.55 7.42
CA HIS A 253 0.49 -20.27 8.51
C HIS A 253 0.23 -18.93 9.20
N VAL A 254 -0.25 -17.88 8.49
CA VAL A 254 -0.72 -16.64 9.14
C VAL A 254 -1.86 -16.94 10.11
N GLY A 255 -2.86 -17.70 9.66
CA GLY A 255 -4.01 -18.08 10.48
C GLY A 255 -3.59 -18.91 11.69
N HIS A 256 -2.75 -19.92 11.48
CA HIS A 256 -2.22 -20.76 12.55
C HIS A 256 -1.45 -19.95 13.60
N LEU A 257 -0.57 -19.05 13.17
CA LEU A 257 0.26 -18.24 14.07
C LEU A 257 -0.60 -17.31 14.94
N LEU A 258 -1.58 -16.62 14.34
CA LEU A 258 -2.50 -15.76 15.08
C LEU A 258 -3.39 -16.55 16.04
N ASP A 259 -3.86 -17.72 15.63
CA ASP A 259 -4.68 -18.60 16.48
C ASP A 259 -3.89 -19.07 17.70
N LYS A 260 -2.70 -19.65 17.49
CA LYS A 260 -1.89 -20.24 18.56
C LYS A 260 -1.24 -19.22 19.48
N GLU A 261 -0.69 -18.14 18.93
CA GLU A 261 0.10 -17.20 19.73
C GLU A 261 -0.73 -16.09 20.36
N THR A 262 -1.93 -15.81 19.82
CA THR A 262 -2.74 -14.65 20.25
C THR A 262 -4.20 -14.97 20.54
N ASN A 263 -4.61 -16.23 20.41
CA ASN A 263 -6.00 -16.69 20.60
C ASN A 263 -7.00 -15.91 19.72
N ARG A 264 -6.66 -15.73 18.43
CA ARG A 264 -7.45 -14.96 17.45
C ARG A 264 -7.88 -15.80 16.27
N LEU A 265 -9.15 -15.69 15.91
CA LEU A 265 -9.70 -16.23 14.68
C LEU A 265 -9.35 -15.29 13.50
N LEU A 266 -8.72 -15.84 12.47
CA LEU A 266 -8.44 -15.12 11.22
C LEU A 266 -9.61 -15.28 10.24
N HIS A 267 -10.21 -14.17 9.81
CA HIS A 267 -11.15 -14.13 8.71
C HIS A 267 -10.53 -13.42 7.50
N VAL A 268 -10.57 -14.05 6.32
CA VAL A 268 -9.87 -13.59 5.12
C VAL A 268 -10.84 -13.36 3.96
N ARG A 269 -10.64 -12.27 3.22
CA ARG A 269 -11.37 -11.93 2.00
C ARG A 269 -10.42 -11.49 0.88
N GLU A 270 -10.70 -11.88 -0.35
CA GLU A 270 -10.09 -11.24 -1.53
C GLU A 270 -10.95 -10.06 -1.97
N LEU A 271 -10.46 -8.83 -1.79
CA LEU A 271 -11.16 -7.62 -2.22
C LEU A 271 -10.44 -6.94 -3.39
N ASP A 272 -11.23 -6.31 -4.26
CA ASP A 272 -10.77 -5.49 -5.38
C ASP A 272 -11.45 -4.11 -5.28
N PRO A 273 -10.73 -2.98 -5.40
CA PRO A 273 -11.31 -1.64 -5.28
C PRO A 273 -12.49 -1.36 -6.22
N ARG A 274 -12.59 -2.08 -7.34
CA ARG A 274 -13.74 -2.03 -8.25
C ARG A 274 -15.06 -2.45 -7.60
N MET A 275 -15.01 -3.30 -6.57
CA MET A 275 -16.19 -3.67 -5.77
C MET A 275 -16.80 -2.45 -5.06
N PHE A 276 -15.99 -1.41 -4.83
CA PHE A 276 -16.33 -0.18 -4.12
C PHE A 276 -16.24 1.07 -5.02
N GLY A 277 -16.41 0.86 -6.33
CA GLY A 277 -16.54 1.94 -7.31
C GLY A 277 -15.23 2.65 -7.67
N VAL A 278 -14.06 2.08 -7.35
CA VAL A 278 -12.76 2.63 -7.73
C VAL A 278 -12.29 1.97 -9.03
N PRO A 279 -11.87 2.73 -10.07
CA PRO A 279 -11.38 2.17 -11.32
C PRO A 279 -9.94 1.69 -11.20
N GLN A 280 -9.70 0.75 -10.30
CA GLN A 280 -8.42 0.10 -10.15
C GLN A 280 -8.60 -1.40 -9.92
N SER A 281 -8.01 -2.21 -10.80
CA SER A 281 -7.90 -3.66 -10.59
C SER A 281 -6.73 -3.96 -9.66
N ARG A 282 -7.00 -4.11 -8.36
CA ARG A 282 -6.00 -4.39 -7.32
C ARG A 282 -6.52 -5.42 -6.31
N LYS A 283 -6.57 -6.68 -6.73
CA LYS A 283 -6.92 -7.80 -5.83
C LYS A 283 -5.91 -7.94 -4.70
N ARG A 284 -6.42 -7.99 -3.46
CA ARG A 284 -5.64 -8.14 -2.23
C ARG A 284 -6.39 -8.97 -1.21
N LEU A 285 -5.65 -9.65 -0.36
CA LEU A 285 -6.19 -10.35 0.80
C LEU A 285 -6.33 -9.33 1.93
N TRP A 286 -7.55 -9.20 2.42
CA TRP A 286 -7.90 -8.42 3.61
C TRP A 286 -8.23 -9.40 4.72
N MET A 287 -7.51 -9.28 5.82
CA MET A 287 -7.53 -10.23 6.92
C MET A 287 -7.95 -9.50 8.18
N THR A 288 -8.95 -10.02 8.88
CA THR A 288 -9.39 -9.50 10.18
C THR A 288 -9.11 -10.56 11.23
N ALA A 289 -8.34 -10.21 12.26
CA ALA A 289 -8.03 -11.12 13.37
C ALA A 289 -8.81 -10.73 14.63
N ILE A 290 -9.76 -11.60 14.99
CA ILE A 290 -10.77 -11.33 16.02
C ILE A 290 -10.41 -12.16 17.27
N PRO A 291 -10.30 -11.55 18.47
CA PRO A 291 -10.10 -12.29 19.70
C PRO A 291 -11.23 -13.31 19.93
N ARG A 292 -10.89 -14.57 20.19
CA ARG A 292 -11.89 -15.64 20.42
C ARG A 292 -12.79 -15.35 21.61
N LYS A 293 -12.21 -14.77 22.67
CA LYS A 293 -12.94 -14.30 23.86
C LYS A 293 -14.12 -13.36 23.55
N CYS A 294 -14.16 -12.75 22.37
CA CYS A 294 -15.26 -11.87 22.01
C CYS A 294 -16.51 -12.65 21.57
N PHE A 295 -16.39 -13.86 21.01
CA PHE A 295 -17.52 -14.61 20.46
C PHE A 295 -17.64 -16.05 20.98
N GLU A 296 -16.65 -16.53 21.73
CA GLU A 296 -16.66 -17.86 22.34
C GLU A 296 -17.85 -18.01 23.30
N GLY A 297 -18.58 -19.13 23.19
CA GLY A 297 -19.84 -19.36 23.90
C GLY A 297 -21.06 -18.63 23.33
N LEU A 298 -20.87 -17.69 22.38
CA LEU A 298 -21.95 -16.97 21.68
C LEU A 298 -22.21 -17.56 20.30
N LEU A 299 -21.15 -17.74 19.50
CA LEU A 299 -21.26 -18.25 18.13
C LEU A 299 -20.15 -19.27 17.83
N PRO A 300 -20.46 -20.37 17.09
CA PRO A 300 -19.42 -21.23 16.55
C PRO A 300 -18.65 -20.52 15.43
N GLU A 301 -17.37 -20.85 15.25
CA GLU A 301 -16.50 -20.18 14.25
C GLU A 301 -17.08 -20.10 12.83
N PRO A 302 -17.71 -21.16 12.26
CA PRO A 302 -18.31 -21.05 10.93
C PRO A 302 -19.41 -19.98 10.85
N ALA A 303 -20.17 -19.77 11.94
CA ALA A 303 -21.17 -18.73 12.02
C ALA A 303 -20.54 -17.32 12.08
N VAL A 304 -19.38 -17.18 12.74
CA VAL A 304 -18.61 -15.92 12.74
C VAL A 304 -18.21 -15.53 11.32
N HIS A 305 -17.64 -16.45 10.54
CA HIS A 305 -17.29 -16.18 9.14
C HIS A 305 -18.52 -15.86 8.29
N LYS A 306 -19.60 -16.63 8.44
CA LYS A 306 -20.87 -16.39 7.72
C LYS A 306 -21.43 -15.00 8.00
N LEU A 307 -21.43 -14.59 9.28
CA LEU A 307 -21.90 -13.28 9.70
C LEU A 307 -21.06 -12.15 9.10
N LEU A 308 -19.74 -12.26 9.21
CA LEU A 308 -18.78 -11.30 8.65
C LEU A 308 -18.96 -11.13 7.13
N ASN A 309 -19.18 -12.21 6.39
CA ASN A 309 -19.44 -12.13 4.94
C ASN A 309 -20.81 -11.53 4.63
N SER A 310 -21.84 -11.89 5.40
CA SER A 310 -23.18 -11.31 5.24
C SER A 310 -23.12 -9.78 5.34
N ILE A 311 -22.42 -9.26 6.36
CA ILE A 311 -22.20 -7.83 6.54
C ILE A 311 -21.43 -7.25 5.36
N MET A 312 -20.28 -7.83 4.97
CA MET A 312 -19.47 -7.32 3.84
C MET A 312 -20.28 -7.26 2.54
N ASN A 313 -21.13 -8.26 2.26
CA ASN A 313 -21.94 -8.31 1.04
C ASN A 313 -22.90 -7.12 0.92
N THR A 314 -23.36 -6.54 2.04
CA THR A 314 -24.19 -5.30 2.02
C THR A 314 -23.43 -4.07 1.52
N LEU A 315 -22.09 -4.10 1.56
CA LEU A 315 -21.22 -2.97 1.23
C LEU A 315 -20.78 -2.97 -0.25
N LEU A 316 -20.95 -4.10 -0.95
CA LEU A 316 -20.46 -4.32 -2.31
C LEU A 316 -21.39 -3.70 -3.36
N GLY A 317 -20.93 -3.75 -4.62
CA GLY A 317 -21.74 -3.41 -5.78
C GLY A 317 -21.88 -1.91 -5.98
N LEU A 318 -20.82 -1.13 -5.79
CA LEU A 318 -20.79 0.28 -6.17
C LEU A 318 -20.39 0.43 -7.64
N LEU A 319 -21.01 1.41 -8.33
CA LEU A 319 -20.69 1.72 -9.72
C LEU A 319 -19.22 2.15 -9.84
N VAL A 320 -18.48 1.51 -10.74
CA VAL A 320 -17.08 1.88 -11.04
C VAL A 320 -17.04 3.20 -11.79
N MET A 321 -16.39 4.18 -11.19
CA MET A 321 -16.21 5.51 -11.76
C MET A 321 -15.13 5.50 -12.83
N PRO A 322 -15.17 6.37 -13.85
CA PRO A 322 -14.13 6.38 -14.88
C PRO A 322 -12.79 6.87 -14.33
N VAL A 323 -11.68 6.37 -14.87
CA VAL A 323 -10.31 6.81 -14.47
C VAL A 323 -10.11 8.32 -14.62
N SER A 324 -10.78 8.94 -15.60
CA SER A 324 -10.71 10.39 -15.85
C SER A 324 -10.98 11.22 -14.61
N ASP A 325 -11.88 10.75 -13.74
CA ASP A 325 -12.30 11.46 -12.54
C ASP A 325 -11.19 11.53 -11.49
N TYR A 326 -10.21 10.63 -11.57
CA TYR A 326 -9.05 10.60 -10.68
C TYR A 326 -7.87 11.40 -11.23
N LEU A 327 -7.93 11.82 -12.49
CA LEU A 327 -6.86 12.58 -13.11
C LEU A 327 -6.83 14.02 -12.62
N VAL A 328 -5.64 14.62 -12.60
CA VAL A 328 -5.52 16.05 -12.27
C VAL A 328 -6.02 16.89 -13.42
N LEU A 329 -6.57 18.06 -13.09
CA LEU A 329 -7.06 19.00 -14.09
C LEU A 329 -5.92 19.50 -14.99
N PRO A 330 -6.19 19.86 -16.26
CA PRO A 330 -5.17 20.32 -17.21
C PRO A 330 -4.31 21.50 -16.75
N ARG A 331 -4.83 22.35 -15.85
CA ARG A 331 -4.15 23.53 -15.30
C ARG A 331 -3.57 23.32 -13.89
N SER A 332 -3.54 22.08 -13.40
CA SER A 332 -2.98 21.78 -12.08
C SER A 332 -1.47 22.00 -12.04
N THR A 333 -0.97 22.49 -10.91
CA THR A 333 0.47 22.70 -10.67
C THR A 333 1.27 21.43 -10.92
N SER A 334 0.79 20.26 -10.46
CA SER A 334 1.47 18.97 -10.68
C SER A 334 1.66 18.64 -12.16
N LEU A 335 0.65 18.91 -13.01
CA LEU A 335 0.76 18.64 -14.44
C LEU A 335 1.66 19.65 -15.16
N MET A 336 1.61 20.93 -14.76
CA MET A 336 2.51 21.95 -15.29
C MET A 336 3.98 21.62 -14.96
N THR A 337 4.27 21.27 -13.70
CA THR A 337 5.60 20.84 -13.26
C THR A 337 6.08 19.62 -14.06
N PHE A 338 5.23 18.61 -14.25
CA PHE A 338 5.55 17.45 -15.07
C PHE A 338 5.90 17.84 -16.52
N ASN A 339 5.09 18.71 -17.14
CA ASN A 339 5.34 19.15 -18.52
C ASN A 339 6.65 19.92 -18.64
N HIS A 340 6.97 20.79 -17.68
CA HIS A 340 8.23 21.52 -17.62
C HIS A 340 9.42 20.56 -17.47
N GLU A 341 9.32 19.55 -16.59
CA GLU A 341 10.37 18.54 -16.43
C GLU A 341 10.57 17.71 -17.72
N ALA A 342 9.48 17.33 -18.40
CA ALA A 342 9.55 16.62 -19.67
C ALA A 342 10.22 17.47 -20.77
N GLN A 343 9.95 18.78 -20.80
CA GLN A 343 10.62 19.72 -21.70
C GLN A 343 12.11 19.85 -21.39
N ARG A 344 12.48 20.03 -20.11
CA ARG A 344 13.88 20.08 -19.67
C ARG A 344 14.64 18.80 -20.03
N LYS A 345 14.03 17.62 -19.82
CA LYS A 345 14.60 16.32 -20.24
C LYS A 345 14.84 16.28 -21.74
N LEU A 346 13.90 16.78 -22.54
CA LEU A 346 14.03 16.83 -23.99
C LEU A 346 15.19 17.73 -24.43
N GLU A 347 15.38 18.86 -23.77
CA GLU A 347 16.48 19.79 -24.02
C GLU A 347 17.84 19.14 -23.71
N ILE A 348 17.99 18.53 -22.52
CA ILE A 348 19.20 17.77 -22.15
C ILE A 348 19.49 16.69 -23.20
N MET A 349 18.47 15.96 -23.66
CA MET A 349 18.62 14.96 -24.72
C MET A 349 19.04 15.56 -26.06
N ARG A 350 18.64 16.80 -26.39
CA ARG A 350 19.06 17.51 -27.61
C ARG A 350 20.52 17.93 -27.50
N THR A 351 20.92 18.56 -26.38
CA THR A 351 22.31 18.97 -26.13
C THR A 351 23.25 17.78 -26.18
N ARG A 352 22.93 16.67 -25.50
CA ARG A 352 23.71 15.42 -25.56
C ARG A 352 23.83 14.83 -26.97
N ARG A 353 22.92 15.14 -27.90
CA ARG A 353 23.04 14.71 -29.30
C ARG A 353 23.89 15.66 -30.12
N ALA A 354 23.75 16.97 -29.91
CA ALA A 354 24.59 17.97 -30.54
C ALA A 354 26.07 17.69 -30.20
N ASN A 355 26.38 17.49 -28.91
CA ASN A 355 27.73 17.19 -28.45
C ASN A 355 28.27 15.89 -29.06
N ARG A 356 27.47 14.81 -29.11
CA ARG A 356 27.89 13.56 -29.75
C ARG A 356 28.11 13.69 -31.27
N ARG A 357 27.38 14.57 -31.95
CA ARG A 357 27.60 14.85 -33.37
C ARG A 357 28.87 15.67 -33.58
N ALA A 358 29.09 16.68 -32.74
CA ALA A 358 30.31 17.49 -32.77
C ALA A 358 31.55 16.62 -32.50
N GLN A 359 31.52 15.76 -31.47
CA GLN A 359 32.61 14.81 -31.18
C GLN A 359 32.89 13.86 -32.35
N ARG A 360 31.86 13.35 -33.02
CA ARG A 360 32.04 12.48 -34.20
C ARG A 360 32.65 13.21 -35.38
N ARG A 361 32.26 14.47 -35.61
CA ARG A 361 32.87 15.32 -36.66
C ARG A 361 34.32 15.61 -36.34
N ALA A 362 34.63 16.02 -35.11
CA ALA A 362 36.00 16.26 -34.67
C ALA A 362 36.90 15.02 -34.81
N LEU A 363 36.40 13.83 -34.46
CA LEU A 363 37.13 12.58 -34.66
C LEU A 363 37.36 12.26 -36.15
N GLN A 364 36.36 12.54 -36.99
CA GLN A 364 36.49 12.34 -38.44
C GLN A 364 37.48 13.32 -39.06
N GLU A 365 37.42 14.60 -38.68
CA GLU A 365 38.36 15.65 -39.11
C GLU A 365 39.80 15.36 -38.65
N ALA A 366 39.96 14.85 -37.42
CA ALA A 366 41.27 14.42 -36.91
C ALA A 366 41.83 13.22 -37.67
N GLN A 367 40.97 12.26 -38.04
CA GLN A 367 41.37 11.09 -38.83
C GLN A 367 41.75 11.48 -40.26
N GLU A 368 40.95 12.34 -40.91
CA GLU A 368 41.25 12.87 -42.24
C GLU A 368 42.57 13.66 -42.23
N SER A 369 42.85 14.44 -41.19
CA SER A 369 44.11 15.16 -41.03
C SER A 369 45.33 14.23 -40.89
N GLN A 370 45.19 13.12 -40.17
CA GLN A 370 46.26 12.11 -40.02
C GLN A 370 46.53 11.35 -41.32
N ASP A 371 45.47 11.00 -42.06
CA ASP A 371 45.62 10.34 -43.36
C ASP A 371 46.33 11.26 -44.36
N THR A 372 46.03 12.57 -44.34
CA THR A 372 46.70 13.55 -45.21
C THR A 372 48.20 13.71 -44.90
N GLN A 373 48.61 13.59 -43.63
CA GLN A 373 50.03 13.69 -43.24
C GLN A 373 50.85 12.43 -43.54
N HIS A 374 50.20 11.27 -43.71
CA HIS A 374 50.89 10.01 -44.01
C HIS A 374 51.09 9.75 -45.51
N GLU A 375 50.45 10.51 -46.40
CA GLU A 375 50.61 10.34 -47.86
C GLU A 375 51.96 10.83 -48.40
N ASP A 376 52.66 11.73 -47.71
CA ASP A 376 53.94 12.29 -48.20
C ASP A 376 55.18 11.38 -47.98
N HIS A 377 55.06 10.27 -47.25
CA HIS A 377 56.20 9.36 -46.96
C HIS A 377 55.91 7.85 -47.14
N ALA A 378 54.79 7.47 -47.76
CA ALA A 378 54.41 6.06 -47.88
C ALA A 378 54.92 5.38 -49.17
N VAL A 379 56.00 4.61 -49.04
CA VAL A 379 56.36 3.54 -49.98
C VAL A 379 55.19 2.52 -50.05
N PRO A 380 54.84 1.94 -51.22
CA PRO A 380 53.64 1.12 -51.38
C PRO A 380 53.79 -0.24 -50.67
N GLN A 381 53.39 -0.33 -49.40
CA GLN A 381 53.16 -1.62 -48.75
C GLN A 381 51.72 -2.09 -49.04
N ARG A 382 51.60 -3.25 -49.69
CA ARG A 382 50.35 -3.98 -49.94
C ARG A 382 49.56 -4.11 -48.63
N ARG A 383 48.49 -3.33 -48.48
CA ARG A 383 47.51 -3.49 -47.39
C ARG A 383 46.77 -4.81 -47.56
N LEU A 384 47.15 -5.83 -46.79
CA LEU A 384 46.34 -7.02 -46.59
C LEU A 384 45.06 -6.60 -45.86
N SER A 385 43.91 -6.75 -46.52
CA SER A 385 42.60 -6.43 -45.98
C SER A 385 42.22 -7.43 -44.87
N VAL A 386 42.62 -7.15 -43.63
CA VAL A 386 42.08 -7.85 -42.47
C VAL A 386 40.69 -7.28 -42.20
N GLY A 387 39.66 -8.01 -42.62
CA GLY A 387 38.26 -7.66 -42.36
C GLY A 387 38.00 -7.53 -40.85
N SER A 388 37.86 -6.30 -40.37
CA SER A 388 37.63 -6.02 -38.95
C SER A 388 36.17 -6.31 -38.57
N TYR A 389 35.93 -7.56 -38.17
CA TYR A 389 34.69 -8.06 -37.57
C TYR A 389 34.52 -7.62 -36.09
N LEU A 390 34.88 -6.38 -35.75
CA LEU A 390 34.91 -5.88 -34.36
C LEU A 390 34.01 -4.65 -34.18
N SER A 391 32.67 -4.79 -34.27
CA SER A 391 31.76 -3.76 -33.74
C SER A 391 30.26 -4.13 -33.70
N SER A 392 29.87 -5.27 -33.12
CA SER A 392 28.41 -5.55 -33.00
C SER A 392 27.94 -6.24 -31.71
N ARG A 393 28.81 -6.49 -30.72
CA ARG A 393 28.42 -7.07 -29.43
C ARG A 393 28.78 -6.17 -28.25
N ALA A 394 28.17 -4.98 -28.18
CA ALA A 394 28.07 -4.23 -26.94
C ALA A 394 26.58 -3.99 -26.62
N GLY A 395 25.96 -5.00 -26.01
CA GLY A 395 24.63 -4.93 -25.44
C GLY A 395 24.62 -4.07 -24.18
N SER A 396 24.74 -2.76 -24.31
CA SER A 396 24.54 -1.84 -23.19
C SER A 396 23.06 -1.45 -23.11
N ALA A 397 22.40 -1.91 -22.05
CA ALA A 397 20.99 -1.67 -21.74
C ALA A 397 20.65 -0.18 -21.45
N SER A 398 21.62 0.73 -21.55
CA SER A 398 21.47 2.16 -21.21
C SER A 398 21.39 3.10 -22.42
N GLN A 399 21.37 2.58 -23.65
CA GLN A 399 21.19 3.44 -24.83
C GLN A 399 19.75 3.99 -24.89
N LEU A 400 19.57 5.20 -24.34
CA LEU A 400 18.38 6.04 -24.52
C LEU A 400 18.21 6.35 -26.02
N SER A 401 17.56 5.42 -26.72
CA SER A 401 17.25 5.53 -28.14
C SER A 401 16.20 6.62 -28.35
N THR A 402 16.65 7.64 -29.07
CA THR A 402 15.95 8.85 -29.48
C THR A 402 14.59 8.57 -30.13
N CYS A 403 13.69 9.56 -30.13
CA CYS A 403 12.44 9.48 -30.89
C CYS A 403 12.70 9.15 -32.38
N SER A 404 13.75 9.73 -33.00
CA SER A 404 14.12 9.48 -34.40
C SER A 404 14.93 8.21 -34.64
N SER A 405 15.88 7.84 -33.76
CA SER A 405 16.66 6.59 -33.94
C SER A 405 15.84 5.36 -33.59
N GLY A 406 15.05 5.42 -32.52
CA GLY A 406 14.17 4.33 -32.09
C GLY A 406 13.01 4.09 -33.05
N THR A 407 12.42 5.14 -33.65
CA THR A 407 11.41 4.92 -34.69
C THR A 407 12.01 4.36 -35.98
N ARG A 408 13.24 4.75 -36.34
CA ARG A 408 13.95 4.13 -37.47
C ARG A 408 14.28 2.67 -37.21
N MET A 409 14.69 2.31 -35.99
CA MET A 409 14.93 0.92 -35.59
C MET A 409 13.64 0.10 -35.70
N LEU A 410 12.54 0.57 -35.11
CA LEU A 410 11.23 -0.11 -35.20
C LEU A 410 10.70 -0.21 -36.64
N ALA A 411 10.94 0.82 -37.47
CA ALA A 411 10.58 0.79 -38.89
C ALA A 411 11.46 -0.18 -39.70
N ARG A 412 12.77 -0.21 -39.43
CA ARG A 412 13.73 -1.13 -40.06
C ARG A 412 13.42 -2.59 -39.71
N GLU A 413 13.02 -2.85 -38.48
CA GLU A 413 12.59 -4.16 -38.02
C GLU A 413 11.17 -4.54 -38.50
N ARG A 414 10.50 -3.68 -39.30
CA ARG A 414 9.09 -3.82 -39.73
C ARG A 414 8.12 -4.05 -38.56
N ILE A 415 8.48 -3.60 -37.36
CA ILE A 415 7.70 -3.83 -36.14
C ILE A 415 6.50 -2.87 -36.08
N VAL A 416 6.56 -1.70 -36.70
CA VAL A 416 5.49 -0.68 -36.65
C VAL A 416 5.09 -0.22 -38.05
N THR A 417 3.80 0.07 -38.26
CA THR A 417 3.31 0.58 -39.55
C THR A 417 3.70 2.04 -39.78
N LYS A 418 3.79 2.45 -41.06
CA LYS A 418 4.07 3.85 -41.44
C LYS A 418 3.00 4.81 -40.89
N ASP A 419 1.73 4.40 -40.92
CA ASP A 419 0.61 5.22 -40.43
C ASP A 419 0.66 5.42 -38.92
N TRP A 420 1.00 4.35 -38.18
CA TRP A 420 1.20 4.44 -36.73
C TRP A 420 2.31 5.44 -36.39
N LEU A 421 3.44 5.37 -37.11
CA LEU A 421 4.55 6.30 -36.93
C LEU A 421 4.17 7.74 -37.27
N LYS A 422 3.36 7.96 -38.32
CA LYS A 422 2.86 9.29 -38.70
C LYS A 422 1.97 9.87 -37.61
N SER A 423 1.01 9.09 -37.11
CA SER A 423 0.11 9.43 -36.00
C SER A 423 0.90 9.77 -34.73
N PHE A 424 1.80 8.87 -34.30
CA PHE A 424 2.65 9.06 -33.12
C PHE A 424 3.52 10.32 -33.23
N ARG A 425 4.16 10.57 -34.39
CA ARG A 425 4.99 11.75 -34.61
C ARG A 425 4.17 13.04 -34.58
N ARG A 426 2.95 13.04 -35.12
CA ARG A 426 2.05 14.20 -35.07
C ARG A 426 1.74 14.57 -33.61
N ALA A 427 1.30 13.59 -32.82
CA ALA A 427 1.01 13.79 -31.40
C ALA A 427 2.26 14.19 -30.60
N ALA A 428 3.40 13.56 -30.88
CA ALA A 428 4.64 13.86 -30.20
C ALA A 428 5.08 15.31 -30.40
N ARG A 429 4.69 16.01 -31.46
CA ARG A 429 4.97 17.46 -31.61
C ARG A 429 4.36 18.28 -30.48
N GLN A 430 3.13 17.95 -30.10
CA GLN A 430 2.32 18.65 -29.09
C GLN A 430 2.52 18.10 -27.67
N ARG A 431 2.97 16.85 -27.53
CA ARG A 431 3.11 16.16 -26.23
C ARG A 431 4.58 15.83 -25.95
N PRO A 432 5.29 16.63 -25.11
CA PRO A 432 6.72 16.47 -24.87
C PRO A 432 7.11 15.06 -24.40
N TYR A 433 6.30 14.44 -23.54
CA TYR A 433 6.55 13.11 -23.01
C TYR A 433 6.74 12.03 -24.10
N LEU A 434 5.95 12.06 -25.17
CA LEU A 434 6.08 11.10 -26.28
C LEU A 434 7.47 11.18 -26.96
N LYS A 435 8.10 12.35 -26.97
CA LYS A 435 9.46 12.53 -27.51
C LYS A 435 10.53 11.87 -26.63
N CYS A 436 10.25 11.73 -25.33
CA CYS A 436 11.12 11.14 -24.32
C CYS A 436 10.95 9.62 -24.17
N MET A 437 9.92 9.02 -24.77
CA MET A 437 9.68 7.57 -24.68
C MET A 437 10.80 6.76 -25.32
N THR A 438 11.21 5.68 -24.66
CA THR A 438 12.17 4.71 -25.20
C THR A 438 11.57 3.92 -26.37
N ALA A 439 12.42 3.28 -27.18
CA ALA A 439 11.95 2.41 -28.27
C ALA A 439 11.10 1.25 -27.76
N ARG A 440 11.47 0.67 -26.60
CA ARG A 440 10.71 -0.39 -25.93
C ARG A 440 9.30 0.07 -25.57
N LYS A 441 9.14 1.22 -24.90
CA LYS A 441 7.82 1.76 -24.54
C LYS A 441 6.94 1.99 -25.77
N ARG A 442 7.53 2.49 -26.85
CA ARG A 442 6.82 2.68 -28.14
C ARG A 442 6.38 1.35 -28.76
N ARG A 443 7.24 0.33 -28.73
CA ARG A 443 6.92 -1.03 -29.18
C ARG A 443 5.77 -1.63 -28.37
N THR A 444 5.75 -1.40 -27.05
CA THR A 444 4.64 -1.82 -26.17
C THR A 444 3.31 -1.21 -26.62
N LEU A 445 3.26 0.11 -26.83
CA LEU A 445 2.03 0.77 -27.30
C LEU A 445 1.56 0.26 -28.66
N PHE A 446 2.48 0.00 -29.59
CA PHE A 446 2.14 -0.58 -30.88
C PHE A 446 1.58 -2.00 -30.74
N LYS A 447 2.24 -2.88 -29.97
CA LYS A 447 1.80 -4.26 -29.73
C LYS A 447 0.40 -4.34 -29.11
N LEU A 448 0.05 -3.35 -28.29
CA LEU A 448 -1.28 -3.23 -27.67
C LEU A 448 -2.34 -2.57 -28.57
N GLY A 449 -1.99 -2.31 -29.83
CA GLY A 449 -2.93 -1.78 -30.83
C GLY A 449 -3.30 -0.32 -30.63
N ILE A 450 -2.52 0.48 -29.90
CA ILE A 450 -2.81 1.91 -29.69
C ILE A 450 -2.49 2.68 -30.97
N ARG A 451 -3.49 2.98 -31.82
CA ARG A 451 -3.27 3.64 -33.13
C ARG A 451 -3.41 5.17 -33.08
N ASN A 452 -4.22 5.68 -32.16
CA ASN A 452 -4.58 7.09 -32.04
C ASN A 452 -3.90 7.72 -30.81
N PHE A 453 -3.47 8.97 -30.98
CA PHE A 453 -2.79 9.76 -29.95
C PHE A 453 -3.33 11.19 -30.00
N PRO A 454 -4.24 11.59 -29.09
CA PRO A 454 -4.84 10.79 -28.02
C PRO A 454 -5.83 9.72 -28.51
N THR A 455 -6.12 8.72 -27.68
CA THR A 455 -7.28 7.83 -27.91
C THR A 455 -8.58 8.56 -27.54
N THR A 456 -9.70 8.13 -28.13
CA THR A 456 -11.03 8.63 -27.76
C THR A 456 -11.42 8.13 -26.37
N ALA A 457 -12.35 8.83 -25.71
CA ALA A 457 -12.84 8.44 -24.38
C ALA A 457 -13.38 6.99 -24.36
N ALA A 458 -14.11 6.57 -25.39
CA ALA A 458 -14.61 5.20 -25.57
C ALA A 458 -13.51 4.13 -25.73
N ASN A 459 -12.25 4.54 -25.90
CA ASN A 459 -11.09 3.66 -26.04
C ASN A 459 -9.99 4.02 -25.04
N LEU A 460 -10.36 4.55 -23.87
CA LEU A 460 -9.40 4.87 -22.82
C LEU A 460 -8.76 3.57 -22.33
N LYS A 461 -7.44 3.48 -22.51
CA LYS A 461 -6.61 2.41 -21.95
C LYS A 461 -5.56 3.00 -21.02
N VAL A 462 -5.39 2.34 -19.88
CA VAL A 462 -4.25 2.56 -18.99
C VAL A 462 -3.28 1.41 -19.19
N VAL A 463 -2.05 1.73 -19.60
CA VAL A 463 -1.04 0.72 -19.99
C VAL A 463 0.16 0.77 -19.06
N ASP A 464 0.51 -0.34 -18.42
CA ASP A 464 1.80 -0.48 -17.77
C ASP A 464 2.91 -0.59 -18.83
N ILE A 465 3.75 0.43 -18.92
CA ILE A 465 4.88 0.49 -19.87
C ILE A 465 6.23 0.29 -19.17
N SER A 466 6.24 -0.10 -17.90
CA SER A 466 7.46 -0.29 -17.09
C SER A 466 7.98 -1.72 -17.07
N GLN A 467 7.15 -2.71 -17.35
CA GLN A 467 7.51 -4.13 -17.30
C GLN A 467 7.31 -4.83 -18.66
N ASP A 468 7.96 -5.98 -18.86
CA ASP A 468 7.77 -6.81 -20.07
C ASP A 468 6.42 -7.53 -20.09
N LYS A 469 5.81 -7.70 -18.92
CA LYS A 469 4.45 -8.23 -18.80
C LYS A 469 3.49 -7.10 -19.13
N PHE A 470 2.86 -7.17 -20.31
CA PHE A 470 1.93 -6.18 -20.83
C PHE A 470 0.62 -6.12 -20.03
N ALA A 471 0.66 -5.55 -18.83
CA ALA A 471 -0.55 -5.25 -18.08
C ALA A 471 -1.21 -4.00 -18.68
N HIS A 472 -2.44 -4.14 -19.13
CA HIS A 472 -3.26 -3.02 -19.58
C HIS A 472 -4.70 -3.25 -19.15
N ALA A 473 -5.44 -2.16 -19.05
CA ALA A 473 -6.84 -2.16 -18.70
C ALA A 473 -7.58 -1.13 -19.55
N THR A 474 -8.82 -1.46 -19.92
CA THR A 474 -9.77 -0.54 -20.57
C THR A 474 -10.66 0.04 -19.49
N ASP A 475 -10.82 1.36 -19.48
CA ASP A 475 -11.67 2.14 -18.55
C ASP A 475 -11.31 2.04 -17.05
N HIS A 476 -10.25 1.32 -16.69
CA HIS A 476 -9.70 1.27 -15.34
C HIS A 476 -8.16 1.25 -15.35
N SER A 477 -7.55 1.49 -14.19
CA SER A 477 -6.12 1.32 -13.99
C SER A 477 -5.80 -0.13 -13.60
N PRO A 478 -4.72 -0.75 -14.14
CA PRO A 478 -4.15 -1.93 -13.51
C PRO A 478 -3.58 -1.56 -12.12
N CYS A 479 -3.17 -2.58 -11.36
CA CYS A 479 -2.52 -2.39 -10.06
C CYS A 479 -1.39 -1.37 -10.15
N ILE A 480 -1.44 -0.35 -9.29
CA ILE A 480 -0.34 0.59 -9.11
C ILE A 480 0.79 -0.16 -8.40
N THR A 481 2.01 -0.01 -8.90
CA THR A 481 3.21 -0.61 -8.30
C THR A 481 4.26 0.48 -8.09
N PRO A 482 5.16 0.33 -7.09
CA PRO A 482 6.08 1.41 -6.71
C PRO A 482 6.96 1.97 -7.82
N LYS A 483 7.40 1.09 -8.73
CA LYS A 483 8.26 1.44 -9.89
C LYS A 483 7.48 1.49 -11.21
N GLY A 484 6.16 1.43 -11.10
CA GLY A 484 5.27 1.26 -12.21
C GLY A 484 5.02 2.55 -12.97
N GLU A 485 5.21 2.53 -14.29
CA GLU A 485 4.86 3.67 -15.16
C GLU A 485 3.60 3.34 -15.96
N ARG A 486 2.51 4.07 -15.68
CA ARG A 486 1.18 3.80 -16.24
C ARG A 486 0.88 4.86 -17.29
N TYR A 487 0.87 4.51 -18.56
CA TYR A 487 0.59 5.41 -19.66
C TYR A 487 -0.92 5.58 -19.86
N LEU A 488 -1.38 6.82 -19.81
CA LEU A 488 -2.76 7.23 -20.08
C LEU A 488 -2.90 7.53 -21.57
N THR A 489 -3.59 6.67 -22.30
CA THR A 489 -3.68 6.79 -23.78
C THR A 489 -4.47 8.02 -24.24
N SER A 490 -5.48 8.45 -23.49
CA SER A 490 -6.25 9.68 -23.73
C SER A 490 -5.44 10.95 -23.48
N GLU A 491 -4.49 10.91 -22.53
CA GLU A 491 -3.70 12.09 -22.14
C GLU A 491 -2.32 12.14 -22.82
N CYS A 492 -1.89 11.02 -23.42
CA CYS A 492 -0.56 10.86 -24.02
C CYS A 492 0.61 11.15 -23.07
N ARG A 493 0.44 10.81 -21.79
CA ARG A 493 1.42 11.01 -20.71
C ARG A 493 1.32 9.87 -19.68
N PRO A 494 2.32 9.69 -18.81
CA PRO A 494 2.15 8.82 -17.67
C PRO A 494 1.12 9.42 -16.68
N MET A 495 0.48 8.54 -15.94
CA MET A 495 -0.24 8.86 -14.73
C MET A 495 0.75 9.47 -13.73
N LEU A 496 0.39 10.62 -13.17
CA LEU A 496 1.22 11.30 -12.18
C LEU A 496 1.12 10.58 -10.83
N PRO A 497 2.14 10.69 -9.98
CA PRO A 497 2.10 10.12 -8.63
C PRO A 497 0.88 10.59 -7.82
N VAL A 498 0.51 11.86 -7.89
CA VAL A 498 -0.70 12.40 -7.23
C VAL A 498 -2.00 11.74 -7.71
N GLU A 499 -2.10 11.39 -9.00
CA GLU A 499 -3.26 10.65 -9.55
C GLU A 499 -3.27 9.21 -9.06
N SER A 500 -2.09 8.61 -8.91
CA SER A 500 -1.93 7.27 -8.33
C SER A 500 -2.36 7.24 -6.86
N MET A 501 -2.05 8.30 -6.09
CA MET A 501 -2.48 8.46 -4.70
C MET A 501 -4.01 8.57 -4.58
N ARG A 502 -4.65 9.30 -5.50
CA ARG A 502 -6.13 9.40 -5.56
C ARG A 502 -6.77 8.03 -5.78
N LEU A 503 -6.18 7.18 -6.63
CA LEU A 503 -6.64 5.80 -6.83
C LEU A 503 -6.43 4.91 -5.58
N GLN A 504 -5.58 5.30 -4.63
CA GLN A 504 -5.47 4.65 -3.32
C GLN A 504 -6.38 5.27 -2.25
N GLY A 505 -7.15 6.31 -2.60
CA GLY A 505 -8.06 7.01 -1.70
C GLY A 505 -7.44 8.20 -0.95
N ARG A 506 -6.23 8.64 -1.30
CA ARG A 506 -5.63 9.87 -0.75
C ARG A 506 -5.73 11.02 -1.75
N TRP A 507 -6.46 12.05 -1.36
CA TRP A 507 -6.64 13.27 -2.14
C TRP A 507 -5.85 14.41 -1.51
N PHE A 508 -5.06 15.07 -2.33
CA PHE A 508 -4.36 16.30 -1.95
C PHE A 508 -5.12 17.50 -2.51
N LYS A 509 -5.15 18.59 -1.75
CA LYS A 509 -5.58 19.88 -2.29
C LYS A 509 -4.55 20.36 -3.32
N SER A 510 -4.98 21.24 -4.23
CA SER A 510 -4.08 21.68 -5.31
C SER A 510 -2.91 22.55 -4.81
N ASP A 511 -3.09 23.17 -3.66
CA ASP A 511 -2.17 23.99 -2.89
C ASP A 511 -1.53 23.24 -1.71
N ASP A 512 -1.70 21.91 -1.63
CA ASP A 512 -1.13 21.12 -0.53
C ASP A 512 0.41 21.17 -0.58
N PRO A 513 1.07 21.71 0.47
CA PRO A 513 2.52 21.89 0.47
C PRO A 513 3.27 20.58 0.28
N LEU A 514 2.69 19.44 0.69
CA LEU A 514 3.28 18.11 0.51
C LEU A 514 3.58 17.79 -0.95
N LEU A 515 2.76 18.27 -1.89
CA LEU A 515 2.97 18.00 -3.31
C LEU A 515 4.23 18.67 -3.86
N SER A 516 4.67 19.76 -3.22
CA SER A 516 5.87 20.52 -3.60
C SER A 516 7.12 20.06 -2.88
N THR A 517 7.00 19.58 -1.63
CA THR A 517 8.13 19.18 -0.79
C THR A 517 8.52 17.71 -0.99
N VAL A 518 7.57 16.85 -1.33
CA VAL A 518 7.80 15.40 -1.42
C VAL A 518 8.27 15.02 -2.84
N PRO A 519 9.41 14.32 -2.97
CA PRO A 519 9.86 13.85 -4.28
C PRO A 519 8.81 13.00 -4.99
N GLN A 520 8.59 13.25 -6.28
CA GLN A 520 7.62 12.52 -7.10
C GLN A 520 7.86 10.99 -7.11
N GLY A 521 9.12 10.57 -7.04
CA GLY A 521 9.48 9.15 -6.92
C GLY A 521 9.02 8.52 -5.60
N LEU A 522 9.07 9.27 -4.49
CA LEU A 522 8.58 8.83 -3.19
C LEU A 522 7.04 8.74 -3.18
N LEU A 523 6.35 9.71 -3.78
CA LEU A 523 4.88 9.62 -3.94
C LEU A 523 4.45 8.39 -4.75
N ALA A 524 5.18 8.05 -5.82
CA ALA A 524 4.89 6.87 -6.61
C ALA A 524 5.15 5.57 -5.80
N ASP A 525 6.23 5.54 -5.02
CA ASP A 525 6.53 4.41 -4.14
C ASP A 525 5.47 4.23 -3.04
N LEU A 526 5.06 5.33 -2.40
CA LEU A 526 3.97 5.36 -1.42
C LEU A 526 2.67 4.83 -2.03
N ALA A 527 2.25 5.33 -3.20
CA ALA A 527 1.03 4.87 -3.87
C ALA A 527 1.07 3.36 -4.22
N GLY A 528 2.23 2.87 -4.65
CA GLY A 528 2.42 1.47 -5.01
C GLY A 528 2.40 0.50 -3.84
N ASN A 529 2.78 0.96 -2.64
CA ASN A 529 2.82 0.15 -1.43
C ASN A 529 1.61 0.38 -0.51
N ALA A 530 0.88 1.47 -0.66
CA ALA A 530 -0.27 1.81 0.19
C ALA A 530 -1.42 0.81 0.05
N PHE A 531 -2.23 0.69 1.10
CA PHE A 531 -3.55 0.11 1.01
C PHE A 531 -4.46 0.92 0.07
N GLU A 532 -5.57 0.32 -0.34
CA GLU A 532 -6.66 1.08 -0.96
C GLU A 532 -7.75 1.38 0.09
N ALA A 533 -8.13 2.65 0.17
CA ALA A 533 -8.97 3.17 1.25
C ALA A 533 -10.38 2.57 1.29
N SER A 534 -11.00 2.31 0.15
CA SER A 534 -12.38 1.79 0.08
C SER A 534 -12.44 0.35 0.59
N CYS A 535 -11.50 -0.51 0.18
CA CYS A 535 -11.35 -1.86 0.71
C CYS A 535 -11.02 -1.85 2.22
N CYS A 536 -10.15 -0.94 2.66
CA CYS A 536 -9.83 -0.75 4.07
C CYS A 536 -11.07 -0.37 4.88
N ALA A 537 -11.82 0.63 4.40
CA ALA A 537 -13.03 1.12 5.04
C ALA A 537 -14.12 0.04 5.10
N ALA A 538 -14.33 -0.72 4.02
CA ALA A 538 -15.29 -1.81 4.02
C ALA A 538 -14.92 -2.91 5.04
N THR A 539 -13.63 -3.24 5.14
CA THR A 539 -13.12 -4.23 6.10
C THR A 539 -13.29 -3.74 7.53
N PHE A 540 -12.94 -2.48 7.78
CA PHE A 540 -13.12 -1.85 9.08
C PHE A 540 -14.61 -1.78 9.48
N TRP A 541 -15.45 -1.23 8.62
CA TRP A 541 -16.90 -1.13 8.82
C TRP A 541 -17.53 -2.48 9.14
N THR A 542 -17.19 -3.51 8.36
CA THR A 542 -17.67 -4.87 8.60
C THR A 542 -17.29 -5.38 9.99
N THR A 543 -16.05 -5.10 10.41
CA THR A 543 -15.54 -5.52 11.72
C THR A 543 -16.27 -4.79 12.85
N MET A 544 -16.54 -3.50 12.68
CA MET A 544 -17.28 -2.68 13.65
C MET A 544 -18.71 -3.18 13.85
N VAL A 545 -19.44 -3.42 12.76
CA VAL A 545 -20.81 -3.96 12.81
C VAL A 545 -20.83 -5.36 13.42
N PHE A 546 -19.82 -6.19 13.11
CA PHE A 546 -19.67 -7.49 13.74
C PHE A 546 -19.54 -7.38 15.26
N PHE A 547 -18.63 -6.54 15.77
CA PHE A 547 -18.48 -6.36 17.22
C PHE A 547 -19.75 -5.85 17.89
N ALA A 548 -20.49 -4.95 17.22
CA ALA A 548 -21.76 -4.45 17.71
C ALA A 548 -22.81 -5.57 17.86
N ARG A 549 -22.94 -6.45 16.86
CA ARG A 549 -23.85 -7.61 16.92
C ARG A 549 -23.45 -8.61 18.01
N ILE A 550 -22.17 -8.93 18.10
CA ILE A 550 -21.66 -9.87 19.10
C ILE A 550 -21.94 -9.38 20.52
N ARG A 551 -21.73 -8.08 20.76
CA ARG A 551 -22.05 -7.45 22.03
C ARG A 551 -23.54 -7.60 22.39
N LYS A 552 -24.43 -7.35 21.43
CA LYS A 552 -25.88 -7.53 21.64
C LYS A 552 -26.29 -8.97 21.92
N LEU A 553 -25.64 -9.93 21.27
CA LEU A 553 -25.82 -11.35 21.58
C LEU A 553 -25.36 -11.68 23.01
N SER A 554 -24.24 -11.11 23.47
CA SER A 554 -23.77 -11.26 24.85
C SER A 554 -24.79 -10.71 25.84
N GLU A 555 -25.27 -9.47 25.64
CA GLU A 555 -26.28 -8.84 26.50
C GLU A 555 -27.57 -9.66 26.57
N ALA A 556 -28.01 -10.24 25.45
CA ALA A 556 -29.19 -11.11 25.41
C ALA A 556 -28.97 -12.43 26.15
N GLN A 557 -27.78 -13.03 26.03
CA GLN A 557 -27.42 -14.26 26.76
C GLN A 557 -27.33 -14.00 28.28
N ASP A 558 -26.76 -12.88 28.68
CA ASP A 558 -26.66 -12.49 30.09
C ASP A 558 -28.05 -12.24 30.70
N LYS A 559 -28.94 -11.56 29.97
CA LYS A 559 -30.35 -11.40 30.38
C LYS A 559 -31.08 -12.74 30.51
N ALA A 560 -30.83 -13.69 29.60
CA ALA A 560 -31.47 -15.00 29.61
C ALA A 560 -30.99 -15.91 30.75
N ARG A 561 -29.75 -15.73 31.24
CA ARG A 561 -29.23 -16.45 32.42
C ARG A 561 -29.87 -15.99 33.74
N GLY A 562 -30.61 -14.88 33.71
CA GLY A 562 -31.11 -14.22 34.91
C GLY A 562 -29.99 -13.58 35.73
N PRO A 563 -30.31 -12.86 36.81
CA PRO A 563 -29.30 -12.47 37.78
C PRO A 563 -28.59 -13.75 38.27
N PRO A 564 -27.25 -13.73 38.46
CA PRO A 564 -26.56 -14.89 39.00
C PRO A 564 -27.29 -15.32 40.27
N VAL A 565 -27.92 -16.50 40.24
CA VAL A 565 -28.63 -17.06 41.40
C VAL A 565 -27.64 -17.01 42.54
N GLY A 566 -27.93 -16.17 43.53
CA GLY A 566 -26.97 -15.78 44.56
C GLY A 566 -26.34 -17.00 45.19
N ARG A 567 -25.16 -17.38 44.73
CA ARG A 567 -24.18 -17.92 45.66
C ARG A 567 -23.95 -16.74 46.59
N GLN A 568 -24.55 -16.80 47.77
CA GLN A 568 -24.04 -16.09 48.94
C GLN A 568 -22.57 -16.51 49.00
N TYR A 569 -21.70 -15.70 48.40
CA TYR A 569 -20.33 -15.70 48.81
C TYR A 569 -20.42 -15.22 50.26
N HIS A 570 -20.18 -16.14 51.20
CA HIS A 570 -19.61 -15.74 52.48
C HIS A 570 -18.33 -15.00 52.10
N THR A 571 -18.42 -13.69 51.89
CA THR A 571 -17.28 -12.81 52.02
C THR A 571 -16.77 -13.07 53.43
N PRO A 572 -15.55 -13.59 53.63
CA PRO A 572 -14.92 -13.48 54.93
C PRO A 572 -14.95 -11.98 55.27
N ASP A 573 -15.40 -11.63 56.47
CA ASP A 573 -15.32 -10.27 57.00
C ASP A 573 -13.89 -9.76 56.80
N PHE A 574 -13.71 -8.93 55.78
CA PHE A 574 -12.53 -8.09 55.57
C PHE A 574 -12.95 -6.64 55.82
N ASP A 575 -13.68 -6.43 56.91
CA ASP A 575 -13.73 -5.14 57.58
C ASP A 575 -12.43 -5.00 58.37
N SER A 576 -11.39 -4.48 57.71
CA SER A 576 -10.45 -3.47 58.23
C SER A 576 -9.16 -3.44 57.40
N GLN A 577 -8.84 -2.22 56.92
CA GLN A 577 -7.54 -1.78 56.41
C GLN A 577 -7.12 -2.30 55.02
N VAL A 578 -7.42 -1.52 53.98
CA VAL A 578 -6.44 -0.72 53.20
C VAL A 578 -7.27 0.19 52.28
N LEU A 579 -7.60 1.39 52.78
CA LEU A 579 -7.96 2.54 51.95
C LEU A 579 -6.63 3.10 51.44
N LEU A 580 -6.29 2.83 50.17
CA LEU A 580 -5.30 3.64 49.47
C LEU A 580 -6.03 4.88 48.95
N ASP A 581 -5.86 5.94 49.73
CA ASP A 581 -6.27 7.30 49.40
C ASP A 581 -5.45 7.79 48.20
N PHE A 582 -6.14 8.28 47.17
CA PHE A 582 -5.52 8.87 45.97
C PHE A 582 -5.93 10.34 45.82
N SER A 583 -6.21 11.04 46.93
CA SER A 583 -6.57 12.46 46.92
C SER A 583 -5.39 13.44 46.86
N ASP A 584 -4.14 13.00 46.96
CA ASP A 584 -2.99 13.92 47.07
C ASP A 584 -2.18 14.05 45.77
N ILE A 585 -2.80 14.57 44.70
CA ILE A 585 -2.07 15.25 43.60
C ILE A 585 -2.98 16.39 43.08
N GLU A 586 -3.18 17.42 43.90
CA GLU A 586 -3.61 18.74 43.42
C GLU A 586 -2.50 19.76 43.71
N ASP A 587 -2.15 20.51 42.66
CA ASP A 587 -1.69 21.90 42.65
C ASP A 587 -0.56 22.35 43.58
N ASP A 588 0.67 22.37 43.04
CA ASP A 588 1.76 23.22 43.52
C ASP A 588 2.33 24.05 42.36
N LEU A 589 1.55 25.01 41.87
CA LEU A 589 2.03 26.10 41.02
C LEU A 589 1.21 27.37 41.29
N HIS A 590 1.49 28.09 42.38
CA HIS A 590 1.47 29.57 42.46
C HIS A 590 1.92 30.09 43.84
N GLY A 591 2.85 31.04 43.85
CA GLY A 591 3.32 31.80 45.04
C GLY A 591 4.83 32.06 44.96
N ASP A 592 5.36 33.02 44.18
CA ASP A 592 5.30 34.49 44.27
C ASP A 592 6.42 35.10 45.16
N GLN A 593 7.22 35.99 44.54
CA GLN A 593 8.05 37.09 45.09
C GLN A 593 9.17 36.74 46.10
N THR A 594 10.35 37.38 46.19
CA THR A 594 10.94 38.67 45.77
C THR A 594 12.44 38.62 46.12
N GLU A 595 13.29 39.33 45.38
CA GLU A 595 14.52 40.06 45.80
C GLU A 595 15.30 40.36 44.50
N GLU A 596 15.17 41.57 43.94
CA GLU A 596 16.05 42.71 44.19
C GLU A 596 17.54 42.34 44.12
N ASP A 597 18.18 42.58 42.97
CA ASP A 597 19.40 43.38 43.03
C ASP A 597 19.67 44.16 41.73
N ASP A 598 20.11 45.38 41.97
CA ASP A 598 20.39 46.48 41.08
C ASP A 598 21.69 46.23 40.29
N THR A 599 21.74 46.59 39.01
CA THR A 599 22.91 47.29 38.42
C THR A 599 22.64 47.67 36.96
N ARG A 600 22.34 48.97 36.77
CA ARG A 600 23.01 49.91 35.85
C ARG A 600 23.92 49.29 34.76
N LEU A 601 23.62 49.57 33.49
CA LEU A 601 24.33 50.60 32.71
C LEU A 601 23.75 50.77 31.29
N ASP A 602 23.80 52.03 30.88
CA ASP A 602 23.25 52.66 29.69
C ASP A 602 23.88 52.27 28.34
N ALA A 603 23.09 52.55 27.30
CA ALA A 603 23.44 53.27 26.07
C ALA A 603 24.28 52.63 24.94
N GLU A 604 23.65 52.67 23.75
CA GLU A 604 24.12 53.22 22.47
C GLU A 604 25.36 52.65 21.71
N GLY A 605 25.21 52.59 20.38
CA GLY A 605 26.30 52.50 19.37
C GLY A 605 26.17 51.27 18.46
N GLN A 606 25.78 51.38 17.18
CA GLN A 606 26.67 51.58 16.00
C GLN A 606 27.85 50.58 15.97
N ASP A 607 28.23 49.82 14.94
CA ASP A 607 28.25 49.93 13.46
C ASP A 607 28.61 48.51 12.89
N PRO A 608 28.47 48.19 11.58
CA PRO A 608 28.73 46.89 10.97
C PRO A 608 30.16 46.77 10.37
N ARG A 609 30.43 45.60 9.73
CA ARG A 609 31.66 45.09 9.05
C ARG A 609 32.41 44.08 9.94
N GLY A 610 32.93 42.93 9.52
CA GLY A 610 33.08 42.25 8.22
C GLY A 610 34.25 41.24 8.32
N MET A 611 34.08 40.03 7.76
CA MET A 611 35.11 39.05 7.29
C MET A 611 36.09 38.41 8.31
N PRO A 612 36.76 37.27 7.96
CA PRO A 612 36.84 36.54 6.68
C PRO A 612 35.93 35.31 6.54
#